data_AF-A0A3D5I1T8-F1
#
_entry.id   AF-A0A3D5I1T8-F1
#
_cell.length_a   1.000
_cell.length_b   1.000
_cell.length_c   1.000
_cell.angle_alpha   90.00
_cell.angle_beta   90.00
_cell.angle_gamma   90.00
#
_symmetry.space_group_name_H-M   'P 1'
#
loop_
_entity.id
_entity.type
_entity.pdbx_description
1 polymer ?
#
loop_
_entity_poly.entity_id
_entity_poly.type
_entity_poly.pdbx_seq_one_letter_code
_entity_poly.pdbx_strand_id
1 'polypeptide(L)'
;MEIQAETLALLEWERLGEQVAGFAGSCLGANLCRPLQLAPTLEEAQRRQTETAELLVLDGLTEGGLSFQGVSDHSITVQLCSKGGCAGADELLQLADTLAAARRLRRQIDDDELRPVTTALLEGL
;
A
#
# COMPACT_ATOMS: atom_id res chain seq x y z
N MET A 1 23.40 -9.08 12.17
CA MET A 1 22.72 -9.29 10.88
C MET A 1 22.48 -10.78 10.64
N GLU A 2 23.50 -11.62 10.80
CA GLU A 2 23.42 -13.09 10.59
C GLU A 2 22.37 -13.78 11.49
N ILE A 3 22.39 -13.52 12.80
CA ILE A 3 21.39 -14.09 13.74
C ILE A 3 19.95 -13.71 13.38
N GLN A 4 19.72 -12.48 12.94
CA GLN A 4 18.36 -12.03 12.58
C GLN A 4 17.86 -12.73 11.33
N ALA A 5 18.70 -12.85 10.30
CA ALA A 5 18.33 -13.55 9.06
C ALA A 5 18.04 -15.03 9.34
N GLU A 6 18.87 -15.71 10.12
CA GLU A 6 18.62 -17.10 10.55
C GLU A 6 17.32 -17.24 11.35
N THR A 7 17.05 -16.29 12.26
CA THR A 7 15.81 -16.28 13.06
C THR A 7 14.59 -16.09 12.17
N LEU A 8 14.63 -15.17 11.20
CA LEU A 8 13.54 -14.94 10.26
C LEU A 8 13.30 -16.16 9.36
N ALA A 9 14.37 -16.85 8.94
CA ALA A 9 14.25 -18.09 8.20
C ALA A 9 13.60 -19.20 9.05
N LEU A 10 14.02 -19.35 10.31
CA LEU A 10 13.45 -20.34 11.25
C LEU A 10 11.97 -20.08 11.55
N LEU A 11 11.57 -18.80 11.62
CA LEU A 11 10.18 -18.39 11.83
C LEU A 11 9.34 -18.40 10.55
N GLU A 12 9.89 -18.85 9.42
CA GLU A 12 9.24 -18.82 8.10
C GLU A 12 8.70 -17.43 7.73
N TRP A 13 9.45 -16.37 8.01
CA TRP A 13 8.97 -15.00 7.88
C TRP A 13 8.51 -14.63 6.46
N GLU A 14 9.18 -15.15 5.43
CA GLU A 14 8.75 -14.96 4.03
C GLU A 14 7.36 -15.55 3.77
N ARG A 15 7.04 -16.69 4.40
CA ARG A 15 5.72 -17.33 4.28
C ARG A 15 4.63 -16.48 4.94
N LEU A 16 4.94 -15.75 6.01
CA LEU A 16 4.03 -14.77 6.59
C LEU A 16 3.75 -13.64 5.60
N GLY A 17 4.79 -13.09 4.96
CA GLY A 17 4.64 -12.06 3.92
C GLY A 17 3.73 -12.51 2.77
N GLU A 18 3.89 -13.76 2.31
CA GLU A 18 3.02 -14.38 1.31
C GLU A 18 1.56 -14.49 1.77
N GLN A 19 1.32 -14.88 3.03
CA GLN A 19 -0.04 -14.94 3.57
C GLN A 19 -0.68 -13.55 3.62
N VAL A 20 0.04 -12.54 4.10
CA VAL A 20 -0.45 -11.15 4.17
C VAL A 20 -0.72 -10.62 2.76
N ALA A 21 0.15 -10.92 1.78
CA ALA A 21 -0.06 -10.55 0.39
C ALA A 21 -1.36 -11.12 -0.20
N GLY A 22 -1.81 -12.29 0.26
CA GLY A 22 -3.09 -12.89 -0.12
C GLY A 22 -4.32 -12.09 0.31
N PHE A 23 -4.19 -11.20 1.29
CA PHE A 23 -5.26 -10.32 1.77
C PHE A 23 -5.19 -8.91 1.17
N ALA A 24 -4.17 -8.60 0.37
CA ALA A 24 -4.01 -7.26 -0.18
C ALA A 24 -5.11 -6.93 -1.20
N GLY A 25 -5.69 -5.72 -1.09
CA GLY A 25 -6.75 -5.25 -2.00
C GLY A 25 -6.27 -4.87 -3.41
N SER A 26 -4.97 -4.95 -3.70
CA SER A 26 -4.39 -4.68 -5.03
C SER A 26 -3.12 -5.49 -5.26
N CYS A 27 -2.75 -5.70 -6.53
CA CYS A 27 -1.50 -6.35 -6.90
C CYS A 27 -0.26 -5.59 -6.39
N LEU A 28 -0.30 -4.26 -6.41
CA LEU A 28 0.75 -3.40 -5.86
C LEU A 28 0.90 -3.60 -4.35
N GLY A 29 -0.22 -3.62 -3.61
CA GLY A 29 -0.23 -3.92 -2.18
C GLY A 29 0.34 -5.30 -1.89
N ALA A 30 -0.06 -6.32 -2.65
CA ALA A 30 0.48 -7.68 -2.50
C ALA A 30 2.01 -7.71 -2.68
N ASN A 31 2.53 -7.00 -3.68
CA ASN A 31 3.96 -6.90 -3.93
C ASN A 31 4.72 -6.20 -2.79
N LEU A 32 4.10 -5.25 -2.10
CA LEU A 32 4.66 -4.61 -0.90
C LEU A 32 4.63 -5.53 0.34
N CYS A 33 3.59 -6.37 0.46
CA CYS A 33 3.46 -7.31 1.57
C CYS A 33 4.41 -8.50 1.49
N ARG A 34 4.77 -8.97 0.29
CA ARG A 34 5.68 -10.13 0.11
C ARG A 34 7.02 -9.95 0.82
N PRO A 35 7.79 -8.87 0.61
CA PRO A 35 9.02 -8.61 1.33
C PRO A 35 8.74 -7.93 2.68
N LEU A 36 7.77 -8.42 3.48
CA LEU A 36 7.38 -7.81 4.75
C LEU A 36 8.60 -7.61 5.65
N GLN A 37 8.94 -6.37 5.97
CA GLN A 37 10.10 -6.07 6.81
C GLN A 37 9.67 -5.73 8.24
N LEU A 38 10.43 -6.26 9.20
CA LEU A 38 10.35 -5.80 10.58
C LEU A 38 10.68 -4.30 10.65
N ALA A 39 9.96 -3.58 11.51
CA ALA A 39 10.29 -2.19 11.79
C ALA A 39 11.69 -2.09 12.44
N PRO A 40 12.55 -1.15 12.00
CA PRO A 40 13.92 -1.03 12.50
C PRO A 40 14.00 -0.48 13.93
N THR A 41 12.94 0.18 14.41
CA THR A 41 12.87 0.78 15.75
C THR A 41 11.48 0.55 16.37
N LEU A 42 11.40 0.65 17.71
CA LEU A 42 10.13 0.60 18.42
C LEU A 42 9.19 1.73 17.99
N GLU A 43 9.73 2.93 17.78
CA GLU A 43 8.96 4.09 17.33
C GLU A 43 8.32 3.84 15.97
N GLU A 44 9.08 3.30 15.00
CA GLU A 44 8.52 2.95 13.69
C GLU A 44 7.52 1.80 13.76
N ALA A 45 7.72 0.83 14.68
CA ALA A 45 6.75 -0.24 14.91
C ALA A 45 5.43 0.31 15.46
N GLN A 46 5.49 1.23 16.42
CA GLN A 46 4.33 1.90 17.01
C GLN A 46 3.63 2.77 15.96
N ARG A 47 4.37 3.51 15.14
CA ARG A 47 3.81 4.31 14.05
C ARG A 47 3.02 3.45 13.07
N ARG A 48 3.60 2.35 12.57
CA ARG A 48 2.91 1.39 11.67
C ARG A 48 1.69 0.74 12.32
N GLN A 49 1.76 0.44 13.62
CA GLN A 49 0.62 -0.10 14.37
C GLN A 49 -0.53 0.90 14.46
N THR A 50 -0.25 2.17 14.76
CA THR A 50 -1.25 3.24 14.78
C THR A 50 -1.86 3.44 13.39
N GLU A 51 -1.04 3.52 12.35
CA GLU A 51 -1.49 3.61 10.95
C GLU A 51 -2.46 2.47 10.59
N THR A 52 -2.12 1.23 10.98
CA THR A 52 -2.98 0.05 10.77
C THR A 52 -4.30 0.17 11.54
N ALA A 53 -4.27 0.63 12.80
CA ALA A 53 -5.45 0.77 13.63
C ALA A 53 -6.42 1.85 13.09
N GLU A 54 -5.88 3.00 12.66
CA GLU A 54 -6.65 4.07 12.02
C GLU A 54 -7.36 3.58 10.75
N LEU A 55 -6.64 2.87 9.88
CA LEU A 55 -7.20 2.31 8.65
C LEU A 55 -8.26 1.23 8.91
N LEU A 56 -8.08 0.38 9.93
CA LEU A 56 -9.09 -0.61 10.32
C LEU A 56 -10.39 0.04 10.82
N VAL A 57 -10.28 1.12 11.60
CA VAL A 57 -11.45 1.89 12.04
C VAL A 57 -12.16 2.52 10.84
N LEU A 58 -11.41 3.15 9.93
CA LEU A 58 -11.96 3.77 8.72
C LEU A 58 -12.63 2.72 7.81
N ASP A 59 -12.03 1.55 7.63
CA ASP A 59 -12.60 0.44 6.86
C ASP A 59 -13.95 0.00 7.44
N GLY A 60 -14.04 -0.17 8.76
CA GLY A 60 -15.29 -0.54 9.44
C GLY A 60 -16.39 0.52 9.41
N LEU A 61 -16.03 1.80 9.31
CA LEU A 61 -16.97 2.92 9.18
C LEU A 61 -17.44 3.15 7.73
N THR A 62 -16.67 2.68 6.76
CA THR A 62 -16.97 2.87 5.33
C THR A 62 -17.91 1.78 4.86
N GLU A 63 -19.08 2.15 4.32
CA GLU A 63 -19.98 1.18 3.70
C GLU A 63 -19.27 0.44 2.56
N GLY A 64 -19.14 -0.89 2.68
CA GLY A 64 -18.42 -1.72 1.72
C GLY A 64 -16.88 -1.70 1.85
N GLY A 65 -16.34 -1.04 2.88
CA GLY A 65 -14.92 -1.00 3.18
C GLY A 65 -14.08 -0.10 2.26
N LEU A 66 -12.79 -0.02 2.57
CA LEU A 66 -11.79 0.65 1.72
C LEU A 66 -11.53 -0.19 0.46
N SER A 67 -11.83 0.40 -0.69
CA SER A 67 -11.69 -0.28 -1.98
C SER A 67 -10.52 0.25 -2.80
N PHE A 68 -9.62 -0.67 -3.16
CA PHE A 68 -8.52 -0.48 -4.11
C PHE A 68 -8.91 -0.88 -5.54
N GLN A 69 -10.20 -1.12 -5.82
CA GLN A 69 -10.66 -1.39 -7.17
C GLN A 69 -10.30 -0.23 -8.11
N GLY A 70 -9.70 -0.58 -9.26
CA GLY A 70 -9.19 0.36 -10.26
C GLY A 70 -7.70 0.67 -10.12
N VAL A 71 -7.03 0.21 -9.06
CA VAL A 71 -5.56 0.35 -8.90
C VAL A 71 -4.85 -0.69 -9.76
N SER A 72 -3.93 -0.23 -10.61
CA SER A 72 -3.11 -1.07 -11.51
C SER A 72 -1.64 -0.67 -11.45
N ASP A 73 -0.75 -1.59 -11.80
CA ASP A 73 0.69 -1.33 -11.91
C ASP A 73 1.02 -0.67 -13.27
N HIS A 74 1.55 0.55 -13.22
CA HIS A 74 1.90 1.35 -14.39
C HIS A 74 3.40 1.39 -14.66
N SER A 75 4.22 0.59 -13.96
CA SER A 75 5.69 0.64 -14.06
C SER A 75 6.20 0.47 -15.49
N ILE A 76 5.59 -0.44 -16.26
CA ILE A 76 5.94 -0.67 -17.67
C ILE A 76 5.59 0.55 -18.54
N THR A 77 4.36 1.07 -18.40
CA THR A 77 3.87 2.24 -19.14
C THR A 77 4.73 3.47 -18.85
N VAL A 78 5.07 3.71 -17.58
CA VAL A 78 5.95 4.81 -17.15
C VAL A 78 7.35 4.64 -17.75
N GLN A 79 7.92 3.43 -17.71
CA GLN A 79 9.23 3.14 -18.29
C GLN A 79 9.24 3.33 -19.82
N LEU A 80 8.16 2.96 -20.51
CA LEU A 80 8.02 3.18 -21.94
C LEU A 80 8.00 4.68 -22.27
N CYS A 81 7.15 5.44 -21.56
CA CYS A 81 6.99 6.87 -21.78
C CYS A 81 8.29 7.64 -21.47
N SER A 82 9.03 7.25 -20.43
CA SER A 82 10.32 7.88 -20.09
C SER A 82 11.39 7.71 -21.17
N LYS A 83 11.25 6.72 -22.06
CA LYS A 83 12.13 6.47 -23.21
C LYS A 83 11.61 7.10 -24.51
N GLY A 84 10.57 7.94 -24.44
CA GLY A 84 9.96 8.60 -25.60
C GLY A 84 8.89 7.77 -26.32
N GLY A 85 8.48 6.62 -25.76
CA GLY A 85 7.31 5.89 -26.24
C GLY A 85 6.00 6.56 -25.81
N CYS A 86 4.88 6.09 -26.36
CA CYS A 86 3.53 6.56 -25.99
C CYS A 86 2.73 5.42 -25.38
N ALA A 87 1.94 5.73 -24.34
CA ALA A 87 0.94 4.81 -23.80
C ALA A 87 -0.19 4.58 -24.82
N GLY A 88 -0.71 3.36 -24.87
CA GLY A 88 -1.89 3.02 -25.66
C GLY A 88 -3.18 3.43 -24.95
N ALA A 89 -4.31 3.22 -25.62
CA ALA A 89 -5.62 3.61 -25.09
C ALA A 89 -5.98 2.86 -23.81
N ASP A 90 -5.72 1.55 -23.76
CA ASP A 90 -6.04 0.71 -22.61
C ASP A 90 -5.19 1.09 -21.38
N GLU A 91 -3.89 1.35 -21.57
CA GLU A 91 -3.00 1.81 -20.49
C GLU A 91 -3.44 3.16 -19.93
N LEU A 92 -3.89 4.08 -20.79
CA LEU A 92 -4.40 5.38 -20.37
C LEU A 92 -5.72 5.27 -19.60
N LEU A 93 -6.61 4.35 -19.99
CA LEU A 93 -7.84 4.07 -19.25
C LEU A 93 -7.54 3.48 -17.86
N GLN A 94 -6.65 2.49 -17.78
CA GLN A 94 -6.24 1.92 -16.49
C GLN A 94 -5.58 2.97 -15.58
N LEU A 95 -4.78 3.88 -16.15
CA LEU A 95 -4.21 5.01 -15.41
C LEU A 95 -5.30 5.94 -14.88
N ALA A 96 -6.30 6.27 -15.70
CA ALA A 96 -7.43 7.08 -15.28
C ALA A 96 -8.21 6.44 -14.11
N ASP A 97 -8.45 5.13 -14.16
CA ASP A 97 -9.08 4.36 -13.08
C ASP A 97 -8.23 4.39 -11.80
N THR A 98 -6.91 4.23 -11.92
CA THR A 98 -5.99 4.31 -10.78
C THR A 98 -6.00 5.70 -10.14
N LEU A 99 -6.00 6.77 -10.96
CA LEU A 99 -6.10 8.15 -10.46
C LEU A 99 -7.46 8.45 -9.83
N ALA A 100 -8.55 7.83 -10.32
CA ALA A 100 -9.86 7.93 -9.69
C ALA A 100 -9.88 7.23 -8.32
N ALA A 101 -9.32 6.02 -8.21
CA ALA A 101 -9.16 5.30 -6.97
C ALA A 101 -8.31 6.07 -5.96
N ALA A 102 -7.16 6.62 -6.40
CA ALA A 102 -6.28 7.42 -5.54
C ALA A 102 -6.99 8.66 -4.98
N ARG A 103 -7.75 9.40 -5.79
CA ARG A 103 -8.54 10.56 -5.32
C ARG A 103 -9.64 10.17 -4.33
N ARG A 104 -10.27 9.01 -4.52
CA ARG A 104 -11.27 8.48 -3.58
C ARG A 104 -10.62 8.16 -2.24
N LEU A 105 -9.55 7.37 -2.23
CA LEU A 105 -8.82 6.97 -1.03
C LEU A 105 -8.25 8.18 -0.29
N ARG A 106 -7.65 9.14 -1.02
CA ARG A 106 -7.14 10.39 -0.43
C ARG A 106 -8.21 11.11 0.40
N ARG A 107 -9.41 11.29 -0.15
CA ARG A 107 -10.52 11.94 0.58
C ARG A 107 -11.00 11.15 1.79
N GLN A 108 -10.87 9.83 1.77
CA GLN A 108 -11.26 8.99 2.90
C GLN A 108 -10.24 9.06 4.03
N ILE A 109 -8.95 9.23 3.73
CA ILE A 109 -7.90 9.27 4.76
C ILE A 109 -7.58 10.68 5.29
N ASP A 110 -8.04 11.74 4.62
CA ASP A 110 -7.79 13.14 4.96
C ASP A 110 -8.66 13.62 6.14
N ASP A 111 -8.21 13.34 7.36
CA ASP A 111 -8.90 13.68 8.61
C ASP A 111 -7.91 13.66 9.78
N ASP A 112 -7.25 14.80 10.00
CA ASP A 112 -6.16 14.94 10.97
C ASP A 112 -6.60 14.74 12.43
N GLU A 113 -7.89 14.98 12.73
CA GLU A 113 -8.43 14.80 14.08
C GLU A 113 -8.64 13.31 14.40
N LEU A 114 -9.18 12.53 13.48
CA LEU A 114 -9.49 11.12 13.71
C LEU A 114 -8.38 10.15 13.30
N ARG A 115 -7.53 10.53 12.34
CA ARG A 115 -6.49 9.67 11.76
C ARG A 115 -5.23 10.46 11.37
N PRO A 116 -4.55 11.10 12.34
CA PRO A 116 -3.38 11.94 12.07
C PRO A 116 -2.23 11.17 11.40
N VAL A 117 -2.00 9.90 11.75
CA VAL A 117 -0.86 9.14 11.19
C VAL A 117 -1.09 8.82 9.71
N THR A 118 -2.31 8.44 9.35
CA THR A 118 -2.68 8.13 7.98
C THR A 118 -2.82 9.41 7.15
N THR A 119 -3.35 10.50 7.72
CA THR A 119 -3.43 11.81 7.06
C THR A 119 -2.04 12.33 6.69
N ALA A 120 -1.04 12.12 7.55
CA ALA A 120 0.35 12.51 7.29
C ALA A 120 0.94 11.85 6.01
N LEU A 121 0.39 10.72 5.53
CA LEU A 121 0.81 10.12 4.25
C LEU A 121 0.50 11.03 3.03
N LEU A 122 -0.37 12.02 3.19
CA LEU A 122 -0.70 12.99 2.16
C LEU A 122 0.31 14.13 2.05
N GLU A 123 1.19 14.29 3.04
CA GLU A 123 2.22 15.31 3.04
C GLU A 123 3.29 14.98 1.97
N GLY A 124 3.46 15.87 1.00
CA GLY A 124 4.48 15.74 -0.05
C GLY A 124 4.05 14.97 -1.31
N LEU A 125 2.77 14.62 -1.43
CA LEU A 125 2.15 14.11 -2.66
C LEU A 125 1.66 15.21 -3.62
#